data_AF-A0A846KVT1-F1
#
_entry.id   AF-A0A846KVT1-F1
#
_cell.length_a   1.000
_cell.length_b   1.000
_cell.length_c   1.000
_cell.angle_alpha   90.00
_cell.angle_beta   90.00
_cell.angle_gamma   90.00
#
_symmetry.space_group_name_H-M   'P 1'
#
loop_
_entity.id
_entity.type
_entity.pdbx_description
1 polymer ?
#
loop_
_entity_poly.entity_id
_entity_poly.type
_entity_poly.pdbx_seq_one_letter_code
_entity_poly.pdbx_strand_id
1 'polypeptide(L)'
;MAAPAPKRESNKNIKNQLSNLRNNLNNLKNKQSHFSDVEAEQIRQSLNNLNKNCNQIGGQFNKNWNNFRKNLNNKLNNPKNMNNNDLKNFNNQIQELLSDLK
;
A
#
# COMPACT_ATOMS: atom_id res chain seq x y z
N MET A 1 15.89 18.14 25.23
CA MET A 1 15.70 17.17 24.14
C MET A 1 14.35 17.48 23.48
N ALA A 2 14.33 17.97 22.25
CA ALA A 2 13.07 18.31 21.58
C ALA A 2 12.35 17.01 21.17
N ALA A 3 11.11 16.82 21.64
CA ALA A 3 10.26 15.73 21.18
C ALA A 3 10.11 15.83 19.65
N PRO A 4 10.33 14.74 18.89
CA PRO A 4 10.12 14.77 17.45
C PRO A 4 8.66 15.16 17.18
N ALA A 5 8.46 16.12 16.27
CA ALA A 5 7.12 16.59 15.92
C ALA A 5 6.22 15.41 15.54
N PRO A 6 4.97 15.32 16.04
CA PRO A 6 4.09 14.16 15.87
C PRO A 6 3.86 13.76 14.40
N LYS A 7 4.03 14.71 13.46
CA LYS A 7 3.99 14.47 12.01
C LYS A 7 5.11 13.53 11.51
N ARG A 8 6.29 13.52 12.13
CA ARG A 8 7.43 12.68 11.71
C ARG A 8 7.23 11.21 12.07
N GLU A 9 6.64 10.91 13.23
CA GLU A 9 6.34 9.53 13.65
C GLU A 9 5.21 8.91 12.83
N SER A 10 4.15 9.67 12.53
CA SER A 10 3.08 9.21 11.63
C SER A 10 3.62 8.85 10.25
N ASN A 11 4.53 9.65 9.68
CA ASN A 11 5.15 9.37 8.39
C ASN A 11 6.04 8.11 8.44
N LYS A 12 6.76 7.88 9.55
CA LYS A 12 7.59 6.67 9.73
C LYS A 12 6.73 5.40 9.80
N ASN A 13 5.60 5.47 10.52
CA ASN A 13 4.67 4.35 10.59
C ASN A 13 4.07 4.03 9.21
N ILE A 14 3.62 5.05 8.47
CA ILE A 14 3.08 4.89 7.12
C ILE A 14 4.14 4.30 6.17
N LYS A 15 5.39 4.78 6.23
CA LYS A 15 6.49 4.20 5.45
C LYS A 15 6.73 2.72 5.73
N ASN A 16 6.71 2.31 7.00
CA ASN A 16 6.85 0.91 7.37
C ASN A 16 5.68 0.07 6.84
N GLN A 17 4.44 0.56 7.00
CA GLN A 17 3.25 -0.15 6.53
C GLN A 17 3.22 -0.27 4.99
N LEU A 18 3.59 0.79 4.26
CA LEU A 18 3.74 0.76 2.80
C LEU A 18 4.83 -0.21 2.36
N SER A 19 5.95 -0.25 3.07
CA SER A 19 7.04 -1.19 2.78
C SER A 19 6.62 -2.64 2.99
N ASN A 20 5.86 -2.92 4.05
CA ASN A 20 5.27 -4.24 4.28
C ASN A 20 4.28 -4.63 3.18
N LEU A 21 3.42 -3.70 2.76
CA LEU A 21 2.49 -3.93 1.65
C LEU A 21 3.24 -4.24 0.35
N ARG A 22 4.32 -3.50 0.06
CA ARG A 22 5.20 -3.76 -1.10
C ARG A 22 5.78 -5.18 -1.04
N ASN A 23 6.29 -5.58 0.12
CA ASN A 23 6.86 -6.92 0.30
C ASN A 23 5.81 -8.00 0.09
N ASN A 24 4.58 -7.81 0.60
CA ASN A 24 3.49 -8.75 0.37
C ASN A 24 3.16 -8.88 -1.12
N LEU A 25 3.04 -7.76 -1.85
CA LEU A 25 2.79 -7.78 -3.29
C LEU A 25 3.95 -8.41 -4.10
N ASN A 26 5.19 -8.20 -3.69
CA ASN A 26 6.34 -8.85 -4.30
C ASN A 26 6.37 -10.35 -4.02
N ASN A 27 6.01 -10.77 -2.81
CA ASN A 27 5.93 -12.18 -2.46
C ASN A 27 4.85 -12.87 -3.31
N LEU A 28 3.71 -12.21 -3.49
CA LEU A 28 2.63 -12.64 -4.38
C LEU A 28 3.06 -12.76 -5.83
N LYS A 29 3.84 -11.80 -6.33
CA LYS A 29 4.43 -11.87 -7.69
C LYS A 29 5.31 -13.10 -7.87
N ASN A 30 6.04 -13.49 -6.84
CA ASN A 30 6.96 -14.63 -6.88
C ASN A 30 6.23 -15.96 -6.67
N LYS A 31 5.07 -15.96 -5.99
CA LYS A 31 4.18 -17.11 -5.92
C LYS A 31 3.45 -17.25 -7.25
N GLN A 32 3.99 -18.05 -8.16
CA GLN A 32 3.35 -18.41 -9.44
C GLN A 32 1.97 -19.11 -9.28
N SER A 33 1.57 -19.49 -8.06
CA SER A 33 0.40 -20.31 -7.80
C SER A 33 -0.61 -19.55 -6.94
N HIS A 34 -1.75 -19.22 -7.55
CA HIS A 34 -2.99 -18.71 -6.96
C HIS A 34 -2.88 -17.62 -5.88
N PHE A 35 -3.09 -16.38 -6.29
CA PHE A 35 -3.51 -15.30 -5.40
C PHE A 35 -4.80 -15.74 -4.69
N SER A 36 -4.65 -16.17 -3.44
CA SER A 36 -5.73 -16.78 -2.67
C SER A 36 -6.55 -15.69 -1.98
N ASP A 37 -7.82 -15.99 -1.68
CA ASP A 37 -8.70 -15.07 -0.94
C ASP A 37 -8.10 -14.62 0.40
N VAL A 38 -7.31 -15.49 1.04
CA VAL A 38 -6.56 -15.19 2.27
C VAL A 38 -5.55 -14.06 2.05
N GLU A 39 -4.75 -14.12 0.98
CA GLU A 39 -3.77 -13.07 0.70
C GLU A 39 -4.46 -11.78 0.25
N ALA A 40 -5.59 -11.90 -0.45
CA ALA A 40 -6.44 -10.77 -0.77
C ALA A 40 -6.93 -10.04 0.50
N GLU A 41 -7.37 -10.80 1.48
CA GLU A 41 -7.88 -10.28 2.75
C GLU A 41 -6.78 -9.64 3.59
N GLN A 42 -5.59 -10.25 3.66
CA GLN A 42 -4.42 -9.67 4.32
C GLN A 42 -4.03 -8.31 3.72
N ILE A 43 -4.09 -8.18 2.40
CA ILE A 43 -3.85 -6.91 1.73
C ILE A 43 -4.96 -5.91 2.05
N ARG A 44 -6.25 -6.31 2.02
CA ARG A 44 -7.37 -5.43 2.39
C ARG A 44 -7.24 -4.91 3.81
N GLN A 45 -6.84 -5.75 4.76
CA GLN A 45 -6.60 -5.34 6.14
C GLN A 45 -5.45 -4.33 6.22
N SER A 46 -4.34 -4.59 5.53
CA SER A 46 -3.19 -3.68 5.45
C SER A 46 -3.59 -2.33 4.86
N LEU A 47 -4.38 -2.32 3.79
CA LEU A 47 -4.94 -1.13 3.16
C LEU A 47 -5.85 -0.34 4.11
N ASN A 48 -6.75 -1.01 4.83
CA ASN A 48 -7.64 -0.35 5.78
C ASN A 48 -6.86 0.28 6.94
N ASN A 49 -5.81 -0.38 7.43
CA ASN A 49 -4.96 0.16 8.48
C ASN A 49 -4.15 1.37 7.98
N LEU A 50 -3.52 1.25 6.80
CA LEU A 50 -2.83 2.36 6.15
C LEU A 50 -3.76 3.55 5.91
N ASN A 51 -5.01 3.32 5.51
CA ASN A 51 -5.94 4.38 5.20
C ASN A 51 -6.23 5.30 6.39
N LYS A 52 -6.24 4.77 7.61
CA LYS A 52 -6.43 5.59 8.83
C LYS A 52 -5.31 6.62 8.98
N ASN A 53 -4.07 6.23 8.65
CA ASN A 53 -2.89 7.07 8.78
C ASN A 53 -2.67 7.96 7.55
N CYS A 54 -2.86 7.42 6.33
CA CYS A 54 -2.68 8.14 5.07
C CYS A 54 -3.66 9.31 4.90
N ASN A 55 -4.89 9.17 5.39
CA ASN A 55 -5.89 10.26 5.36
C ASN A 55 -5.47 11.47 6.19
N GLN A 56 -4.50 11.34 7.10
CA GLN A 56 -4.02 12.44 7.94
C GLN A 56 -2.97 13.33 7.24
N ILE A 57 -2.34 12.86 6.16
CA ILE A 57 -1.26 13.58 5.46
C ILE A 57 -1.81 14.63 4.49
N GLY A 58 -3.02 14.45 3.96
CA GLY A 58 -3.65 15.40 3.04
C GLY A 58 -2.91 15.59 1.72
N GLY A 59 -3.24 16.64 0.97
CA GLY A 59 -2.50 17.06 -0.23
C GLY A 59 -2.46 16.06 -1.40
N GLN A 60 -1.37 16.10 -2.16
CA GLN A 60 -1.14 15.22 -3.31
C GLN A 60 -0.95 13.76 -2.88
N PHE A 61 -0.29 13.53 -1.74
CA PHE A 61 -0.16 12.21 -1.13
C PHE A 61 -1.52 11.51 -1.01
N ASN A 62 -2.50 12.18 -0.39
CA ASN A 62 -3.82 11.60 -0.17
C ASN A 62 -4.55 11.27 -1.49
N LYS A 63 -4.36 12.09 -2.53
CA LYS A 63 -4.92 11.80 -3.86
C LYS A 63 -4.29 10.55 -4.47
N ASN A 64 -2.96 10.46 -4.46
CA ASN A 64 -2.22 9.31 -4.97
C ASN A 64 -2.58 8.04 -4.18
N TRP A 65 -2.68 8.14 -2.86
CA TRP A 65 -3.07 7.05 -1.98
C TRP A 65 -4.48 6.54 -2.30
N ASN A 66 -5.45 7.45 -2.44
CA ASN A 66 -6.83 7.06 -2.77
C ASN A 66 -6.94 6.39 -4.14
N ASN A 67 -6.19 6.87 -5.14
CA ASN A 67 -6.14 6.23 -6.46
C ASN A 67 -5.51 4.83 -6.39
N PHE A 68 -4.36 4.70 -5.71
CA PHE A 68 -3.72 3.40 -5.46
C PHE A 68 -4.67 2.43 -4.76
N ARG A 69 -5.29 2.86 -3.65
CA ARG A 69 -6.22 2.05 -2.86
C ARG A 69 -7.41 1.59 -3.69
N LYS A 70 -8.04 2.47 -4.47
CA LYS A 70 -9.16 2.12 -5.35
C LYS A 70 -8.76 1.08 -6.39
N ASN A 71 -7.65 1.30 -7.09
CA ASN A 71 -7.16 0.36 -8.10
C ASN A 71 -6.84 -1.01 -7.49
N LEU A 72 -6.17 -1.02 -6.34
CA LEU A 72 -5.83 -2.25 -5.65
C LEU A 72 -7.09 -2.97 -5.15
N ASN A 73 -8.04 -2.28 -4.50
CA ASN A 73 -9.31 -2.89 -4.07
C ASN A 73 -10.11 -3.48 -5.23
N ASN A 74 -10.14 -2.80 -6.38
CA ASN A 74 -10.81 -3.33 -7.56
C ASN A 74 -10.18 -4.65 -8.03
N LYS A 75 -8.85 -4.77 -7.98
CA LYS A 75 -8.16 -6.02 -8.29
C LYS A 75 -8.33 -7.07 -7.19
N LEU A 76 -8.38 -6.69 -5.92
CA LEU A 76 -8.63 -7.60 -4.80
C LEU A 76 -10.05 -8.16 -4.79
N ASN A 77 -11.02 -7.48 -5.42
CA ASN A 77 -12.36 -8.04 -5.62
C ASN A 77 -12.37 -9.19 -6.64
N ASN A 78 -11.46 -9.18 -7.61
CA ASN A 78 -11.25 -10.26 -8.57
C ASN A 78 -9.77 -10.68 -8.60
N PRO A 79 -9.26 -11.29 -7.51
CA PRO A 79 -7.83 -11.56 -7.34
C PRO A 79 -7.26 -12.48 -8.43
N LYS A 80 -8.09 -13.38 -8.97
CA LYS A 80 -7.74 -14.29 -10.08
C LYS A 80 -7.33 -13.56 -11.36
N ASN A 81 -7.79 -12.32 -11.55
CA ASN A 81 -7.45 -11.48 -12.70
C ASN A 81 -6.27 -10.54 -12.42
N MET A 82 -5.64 -10.62 -11.25
CA MET A 82 -4.43 -9.86 -10.95
C MET A 82 -3.22 -10.55 -11.59
N ASN A 83 -2.55 -9.84 -12.49
CA ASN A 83 -1.36 -10.35 -13.19
C ASN A 83 -0.06 -9.68 -12.71
N ASN A 84 1.08 -10.16 -13.22
CA ASN A 84 2.39 -9.61 -12.86
C ASN A 84 2.56 -8.13 -13.25
N ASN A 85 1.89 -7.65 -14.30
CA ASN A 85 1.92 -6.24 -14.68
C ASN A 85 1.14 -5.37 -13.69
N ASP A 86 -0.01 -5.83 -13.21
CA ASP A 86 -0.76 -5.17 -12.15
C ASP A 86 0.12 -5.05 -10.88
N LEU A 87 0.76 -6.14 -10.47
CA LEU A 87 1.67 -6.16 -9.32
C LEU A 87 2.87 -5.23 -9.51
N LYS A 88 3.44 -5.15 -10.71
CA LYS A 88 4.52 -4.20 -11.03
C LYS A 88 4.02 -2.75 -10.94
N ASN A 89 2.82 -2.47 -11.44
CA ASN A 89 2.22 -1.15 -11.35
C ASN A 89 1.97 -0.73 -9.90
N PHE A 90 1.41 -1.62 -9.08
CA PHE A 90 1.20 -1.36 -7.65
C PHE A 90 2.52 -1.12 -6.91
N ASN A 91 3.56 -1.88 -7.22
CA ASN A 91 4.89 -1.65 -6.67
C ASN A 91 5.43 -0.25 -7.01
N ASN A 92 5.26 0.21 -8.26
CA ASN A 92 5.67 1.55 -8.66
C ASN A 92 4.88 2.63 -7.90
N GLN A 93 3.56 2.48 -7.81
CA GLN A 93 2.70 3.41 -7.05
C GLN A 93 3.09 3.48 -5.56
N ILE A 94 3.45 2.35 -4.93
CA ILE A 94 3.95 2.36 -3.55
C ILE A 94 5.31 3.08 -3.45
N GLN A 95 6.19 2.96 -4.44
CA GLN A 95 7.46 3.72 -4.46
C GLN A 95 7.25 5.23 -4.58
N GLU A 96 6.28 5.66 -5.40
CA GLU A 96 5.90 7.06 -5.51
C GLU A 96 5.34 7.58 -4.17
N LEU A 97 4.44 6.82 -3.54
CA LEU A 97 3.91 7.15 -2.21
C LEU A 97 5.02 7.23 -1.15
N LEU A 98 5.97 6.31 -1.15
CA LEU A 98 7.11 6.35 -0.23
C LEU A 98 8.03 7.55 -0.46
N SER A 99 8.18 7.98 -1.71
CA SER A 99 8.97 9.15 -2.09
C SER A 99 8.30 10.45 -1.66
N ASP A 100 6.98 10.52 -1.76
CA ASP A 100 6.17 11.67 -1.33
C ASP A 100 6.18 11.87 0.20
N LEU A 101 6.50 10.80 0.95
CA LEU A 101 6.66 10.84 2.42
C LEU A 101 8.07 11.23 2.89
N LYS A 102 9.04 11.51 2.00
CA LYS A 102 10.40 11.96 2.36
C LYS A 102 10.37 13.32 3.02
#